data_AF-A0AAX4HS25-F1
#
_entry.id   AF-A0AAX4HS25-F1
#
_cell.length_a   1.000
_cell.length_b   1.000
_cell.length_c   1.000
_cell.angle_alpha   90.00
_cell.angle_beta   90.00
_cell.angle_gamma   90.00
#
_symmetry.space_group_name_H-M   'P 1'
#
loop_
_entity.id
_entity.type
_entity.pdbx_description
1 polymer ?
#
loop_
_entity_poly.entity_id
_entity_poly.type
_entity_poly.pdbx_seq_one_letter_code
_entity_poly.pdbx_strand_id
1 'polypeptide(L)'
;MPKFVLFFSLTALSVYLAKHFLGDLNYWKILLVSPAIYFSTEAMGALGQLLFPFKNSWPIHADPLKSRDLGNFWGRRWNLWIQDWLRDITGAFKSNSRSQTILLGFLFSGLFHELMCNLPYWLIYRKSYFGTMMAYFLIQGLALWIDKKYIKVSSPFLRRIYCWCAVVIPSPLFINVPLLTFLGLKHV
;
A
#
# COMPACT_ATOMS: atom_id res chain seq x y z
N MET A 1 -14.08 -13.98 -15.20
CA MET A 1 -13.83 -15.27 -14.51
C MET A 1 -12.35 -15.68 -14.42
N PRO A 2 -11.52 -15.69 -15.49
CA PRO A 2 -10.14 -16.21 -15.38
C PRO A 2 -9.22 -15.42 -14.43
N LYS A 3 -9.34 -14.08 -14.41
CA LYS A 3 -8.57 -13.22 -13.47
C LYS A 3 -8.96 -13.44 -12.01
N PHE A 4 -10.25 -13.68 -11.74
CA PHE A 4 -10.76 -13.93 -10.40
C PHE A 4 -10.14 -15.21 -9.82
N VAL A 5 -10.24 -16.32 -10.56
CA VAL A 5 -9.66 -17.61 -10.15
C VAL A 5 -8.15 -17.49 -9.97
N LEU A 6 -7.46 -16.80 -10.89
CA LEU A 6 -6.02 -16.58 -10.81
C LEU A 6 -5.61 -15.82 -9.54
N PHE A 7 -6.21 -14.65 -9.27
CA PHE A 7 -5.81 -13.84 -8.11
C PHE A 7 -6.13 -14.52 -6.79
N PHE A 8 -7.29 -15.18 -6.67
CA PHE A 8 -7.59 -15.95 -5.45
C PHE A 8 -6.64 -17.12 -5.26
N SER A 9 -6.25 -17.83 -6.34
CA SER A 9 -5.26 -18.91 -6.26
C SER A 9 -3.88 -18.40 -5.86
N LEU A 10 -3.43 -17.27 -6.43
CA LEU A 10 -2.17 -16.62 -6.09
C LEU A 10 -2.19 -16.09 -4.65
N THR A 11 -3.30 -15.50 -4.20
CA THR A 11 -3.49 -15.08 -2.82
C THR A 11 -3.38 -16.27 -1.88
N ALA A 12 -4.14 -17.35 -2.13
CA ALA A 12 -4.09 -18.56 -1.31
C ALA A 12 -2.68 -19.16 -1.24
N LEU A 13 -1.99 -19.27 -2.38
CA LEU A 13 -0.61 -19.74 -2.45
C LEU A 13 0.33 -18.83 -1.66
N SER A 14 0.24 -17.52 -1.86
CA SER A 14 1.09 -16.55 -1.17
C SER A 14 0.87 -16.53 0.35
N VAL A 15 -0.38 -16.68 0.80
CA VAL A 15 -0.75 -16.82 2.21
C VAL A 15 -0.20 -18.12 2.80
N TYR A 16 -0.33 -19.23 2.07
CA TYR A 16 0.19 -20.53 2.48
C TYR A 16 1.72 -20.49 2.65
N LEU A 17 2.43 -19.97 1.63
CA LEU A 17 3.88 -19.80 1.68
C LEU A 17 4.28 -18.86 2.82
N ALA A 18 3.59 -17.72 2.98
CA ALA A 18 3.85 -16.80 4.07
C ALA A 18 3.74 -17.51 5.43
N LYS A 19 2.66 -18.25 5.71
CA LYS A 19 2.49 -18.98 6.98
C LYS A 19 3.59 -19.99 7.25
N HIS A 20 4.09 -20.67 6.22
CA HIS A 20 5.13 -21.68 6.38
C HIS A 20 6.53 -21.08 6.62
N PHE A 21 6.78 -19.87 6.11
CA PHE A 21 8.09 -19.19 6.23
C PHE A 21 8.13 -18.05 7.26
N LEU A 22 6.98 -17.65 7.82
CA LEU A 22 6.82 -16.64 8.87
C LEU A 22 7.19 -17.20 10.26
N GLY A 23 8.48 -17.47 10.46
CA GLY A 23 9.07 -17.56 11.80
C GLY A 23 9.29 -16.16 12.40
N ASP A 24 10.44 -15.90 13.01
CA ASP A 24 10.79 -14.55 13.46
C ASP A 24 10.80 -13.57 12.30
N LEU A 25 10.07 -12.46 12.44
CA LEU A 25 10.00 -11.41 11.41
C LEU A 25 11.34 -10.69 11.34
N ASN A 26 11.96 -10.75 10.16
CA ASN A 26 13.08 -9.90 9.80
C ASN A 26 12.76 -9.18 8.48
N TYR A 27 13.59 -8.21 8.13
CA TYR A 27 13.41 -7.40 6.93
C TYR A 27 13.19 -8.24 5.66
N TRP A 28 14.00 -9.27 5.45
CA TRP A 28 13.93 -10.11 4.25
C TRP A 28 12.63 -10.91 4.16
N LYS A 29 12.17 -11.47 5.29
CA LYS A 29 10.89 -12.18 5.35
C LYS A 29 9.71 -11.25 5.08
N ILE A 30 9.76 -10.01 5.55
CA ILE A 30 8.74 -9.00 5.23
C ILE A 30 8.66 -8.77 3.71
N LEU A 31 9.80 -8.63 3.04
CA LEU A 31 9.83 -8.48 1.59
C LEU A 31 9.27 -9.71 0.86
N LEU A 32 9.58 -10.92 1.34
CA LEU A 32 9.04 -12.16 0.78
C LEU A 32 7.51 -12.28 0.92
N VAL A 33 6.93 -11.66 1.96
CA VAL A 33 5.47 -11.66 2.19
C VAL A 33 4.76 -10.52 1.45
N SER A 34 5.50 -9.49 1.00
CA SER A 34 4.91 -8.35 0.28
C SER A 34 4.08 -8.71 -0.97
N PRO A 35 4.39 -9.78 -1.77
CA PRO A 35 3.52 -10.21 -2.86
C PRO A 35 2.15 -10.69 -2.38
N ALA A 36 2.05 -11.26 -1.18
CA ALA A 36 0.78 -11.70 -0.62
C ALA A 36 -0.18 -10.52 -0.39
N ILE A 37 0.35 -9.36 0.00
CA ILE A 37 -0.43 -8.12 0.15
C ILE A 37 -0.92 -7.66 -1.22
N TYR A 38 -0.04 -7.65 -2.23
CA TYR A 38 -0.42 -7.29 -3.59
C TYR A 38 -1.53 -8.21 -4.13
N PHE A 39 -1.36 -9.53 -4.07
CA PHE A 39 -2.39 -10.47 -4.55
C PHE A 39 -3.69 -10.39 -3.76
N SER A 40 -3.60 -10.22 -2.43
CA SER A 40 -4.80 -10.02 -1.59
C SER A 40 -5.62 -8.83 -2.05
N THR A 41 -4.97 -7.70 -2.33
CA THR A 41 -5.66 -6.51 -2.83
C THR A 41 -6.21 -6.69 -4.25
N GLU A 42 -5.49 -7.36 -5.16
CA GLU A 42 -6.02 -7.74 -6.49
C GLU A 42 -7.26 -8.65 -6.37
N ALA A 43 -7.24 -9.62 -5.47
CA ALA A 43 -8.37 -10.51 -5.20
C ALA A 43 -9.59 -9.73 -4.67
N MET A 44 -9.38 -8.76 -3.77
CA MET A 44 -10.44 -7.84 -3.31
C MET A 44 -11.02 -7.02 -4.46
N GLY A 45 -10.16 -6.48 -5.33
CA GLY A 45 -10.60 -5.75 -6.52
C GLY A 45 -11.44 -6.63 -7.45
N ALA A 46 -10.97 -7.83 -7.75
CA ALA A 46 -11.69 -8.79 -8.59
C ALA A 46 -13.05 -9.21 -7.97
N LEU A 47 -13.10 -9.39 -6.64
CA LEU A 47 -14.34 -9.69 -5.93
C LEU A 47 -15.32 -8.51 -6.00
N GLY A 48 -14.85 -7.28 -5.76
CA GLY A 48 -15.69 -6.09 -5.88
C GLY A 48 -16.27 -5.91 -7.27
N GLN A 49 -15.49 -6.16 -8.33
CA GLN A 49 -15.97 -6.14 -9.72
C GLN A 49 -17.01 -7.22 -10.01
N LEU A 50 -16.87 -8.39 -9.38
CA LEU A 50 -17.82 -9.50 -9.53
C LEU A 50 -19.16 -9.18 -8.83
N LEU A 51 -19.10 -8.66 -7.61
CA LEU A 51 -20.28 -8.33 -6.80
C LEU A 51 -21.00 -7.08 -7.32
N PHE A 52 -20.24 -6.14 -7.89
CA PHE A 52 -20.75 -4.87 -8.40
C PHE A 52 -20.27 -4.64 -9.84
N PRO A 53 -20.93 -5.27 -10.83
CA PRO A 53 -20.54 -5.18 -12.24
C PRO A 53 -20.91 -3.82 -12.84
N PHE A 54 -20.24 -2.77 -12.39
CA PHE A 54 -20.34 -1.44 -12.99
C PHE A 54 -19.71 -1.47 -14.39
N LYS A 55 -20.37 -0.83 -15.37
CA LYS A 55 -19.90 -0.75 -16.77
C LYS A 55 -18.45 -0.25 -16.94
N ASN A 56 -17.94 0.50 -15.96
CA ASN A 56 -16.59 1.07 -15.93
C ASN A 56 -15.83 0.67 -14.65
N SER A 57 -15.84 -0.61 -14.27
CA SER A 57 -15.10 -1.05 -13.08
C SER A 57 -13.59 -1.03 -13.34
N TRP A 58 -12.91 0.05 -12.94
CA TRP A 58 -11.47 0.18 -13.04
C TRP A 58 -10.77 -0.90 -12.19
N PRO A 59 -9.61 -1.42 -12.63
CA PRO A 59 -8.85 -2.36 -11.82
C PRO A 59 -8.35 -1.63 -10.55
N ILE A 60 -8.24 -2.38 -9.45
CA ILE A 60 -7.73 -1.81 -8.20
C ILE A 60 -6.27 -1.36 -8.35
N HIS A 61 -5.49 -2.01 -9.22
CA HIS A 61 -4.15 -1.58 -9.62
C HIS A 61 -4.01 -1.49 -11.14
N ALA A 62 -3.06 -0.68 -11.62
CA ALA A 62 -2.69 -0.58 -13.03
C ALA A 62 -1.19 -0.84 -13.21
N ASP A 63 -0.80 -2.13 -13.21
CA ASP A 63 0.59 -2.60 -13.36
C ASP A 63 1.62 -1.83 -12.48
N PRO A 64 1.55 -1.88 -11.13
CA PRO A 64 2.45 -1.13 -10.25
C PRO A 64 3.94 -1.36 -10.53
N LEU A 65 4.32 -2.56 -10.97
CA LEU A 65 5.71 -2.93 -11.30
C LEU A 65 6.29 -2.12 -12.48
N LYS A 66 5.43 -1.54 -13.33
CA LYS A 66 5.82 -0.67 -14.45
C LYS A 66 6.01 0.80 -14.03
N SER A 67 5.94 1.11 -12.73
CA SER A 67 6.17 2.45 -12.22
C SER A 67 7.57 2.95 -12.56
N ARG A 68 7.64 4.18 -13.08
CA ARG A 68 8.89 4.87 -13.44
C ARG A 68 9.34 5.88 -12.39
N ASP A 69 8.41 6.28 -11.53
CA ASP A 69 8.62 7.25 -10.45
C ASP A 69 7.53 7.14 -9.39
N LEU A 70 7.72 7.77 -8.24
CA LEU A 70 6.78 7.69 -7.11
C LEU A 70 5.41 8.28 -7.43
N GLY A 71 5.35 9.34 -8.24
CA GLY A 71 4.08 9.95 -8.64
C GLY A 71 3.27 9.02 -9.53
N ASN A 72 3.95 8.25 -10.37
CA ASN A 72 3.34 7.22 -11.20
C ASN A 72 2.88 6.01 -10.37
N PHE A 73 3.67 5.58 -9.38
CA PHE A 73 3.31 4.50 -8.47
C PHE A 73 2.05 4.85 -7.65
N TRP A 74 2.13 5.87 -6.79
CA TRP A 74 1.05 6.24 -5.86
C TRP A 74 -0.14 6.93 -6.51
N GLY A 75 0.06 7.58 -7.65
CA GLY A 75 -0.97 8.43 -8.27
C GLY A 75 -1.59 7.88 -9.54
N ARG A 76 -1.17 6.71 -10.04
CA ARG A 76 -1.71 6.14 -11.29
C ARG A 76 -1.72 4.62 -11.36
N ARG A 77 -1.12 3.91 -10.40
CA ARG A 77 -0.91 2.47 -10.55
C ARG A 77 -1.24 1.66 -9.30
N TRP A 78 -0.95 2.17 -8.12
CA TRP A 78 -1.22 1.48 -6.87
C TRP A 78 -2.54 1.95 -6.27
N ASN A 79 -3.46 1.01 -6.03
CA ASN A 79 -4.71 1.20 -5.29
C ASN A 79 -5.55 2.40 -5.77
N LEU A 80 -5.96 2.36 -7.03
CA LEU A 80 -6.70 3.42 -7.71
C LEU A 80 -8.02 3.77 -7.02
N TRP A 81 -8.69 2.79 -6.42
CA TRP A 81 -9.93 3.01 -5.68
C TRP A 81 -9.72 3.91 -4.46
N ILE A 82 -8.66 3.63 -3.67
CA ILE A 82 -8.29 4.49 -2.53
C ILE A 82 -7.76 5.83 -3.01
N GLN A 83 -7.06 5.87 -4.15
CA GLN A 83 -6.60 7.13 -4.71
C GLN A 83 -7.76 8.08 -5.06
N ASP A 84 -8.81 7.57 -5.72
CA ASP A 84 -9.99 8.38 -6.07
C ASP A 84 -10.68 8.88 -4.80
N TRP A 85 -10.88 7.99 -3.81
CA TRP A 85 -11.44 8.36 -2.51
C TRP A 85 -10.61 9.43 -1.77
N LEU A 86 -9.29 9.29 -1.74
CA LEU A 86 -8.39 10.29 -1.13
C LEU A 86 -8.43 11.62 -1.88
N ARG A 87 -8.57 11.61 -3.22
CA ARG A 87 -8.74 12.85 -4.00
C ARG A 87 -10.02 13.57 -3.62
N ASP A 88 -11.11 12.85 -3.43
CA ASP A 88 -12.40 13.44 -3.07
C ASP A 88 -12.36 14.03 -1.64
N ILE A 89 -11.81 13.29 -0.68
CA ILE A 89 -11.62 13.77 0.69
C ILE A 89 -10.73 15.02 0.70
N THR A 90 -9.55 14.94 0.10
CA THR A 90 -8.59 16.06 0.14
C THR A 90 -9.06 17.28 -0.65
N GLY A 91 -9.87 17.08 -1.69
CA GLY A 91 -10.53 18.15 -2.44
C GLY A 91 -11.53 18.94 -1.60
N ALA A 92 -12.22 18.30 -0.64
CA ALA A 92 -13.15 18.96 0.26
C ALA A 92 -12.47 20.01 1.17
N PHE A 93 -11.17 19.85 1.46
CA PHE A 93 -10.42 20.77 2.33
C PHE A 93 -9.96 22.07 1.63
N LYS A 94 -10.36 22.32 0.37
CA LYS A 94 -10.02 23.55 -0.39
C LYS A 94 -8.56 23.99 -0.26
N SER A 95 -7.64 23.03 -0.34
CA SER A 95 -6.23 23.31 -0.15
C SER A 95 -5.68 24.25 -1.23
N ASN A 96 -4.94 25.28 -0.81
CA ASN A 96 -4.40 26.31 -1.69
C ASN A 96 -3.21 25.85 -2.54
N SER A 97 -2.66 24.66 -2.30
CA SER A 97 -1.52 24.15 -3.07
C SER A 97 -1.59 22.65 -3.32
N ARG A 98 -1.16 22.23 -4.52
CA ARG A 98 -1.06 20.82 -4.89
C ARG A 98 -0.21 20.00 -3.92
N SER A 99 0.83 20.61 -3.34
CA SER A 99 1.71 19.94 -2.38
C SER A 99 0.99 19.64 -1.06
N GLN A 100 0.17 20.57 -0.58
CA GLN A 100 -0.65 20.35 0.62
C GLN A 100 -1.71 19.26 0.40
N THR A 101 -2.41 19.24 -0.75
CA THR A 101 -3.35 18.16 -1.09
C THR A 101 -2.69 16.78 -1.02
N ILE A 102 -1.48 16.66 -1.56
CA ILE A 102 -0.73 15.41 -1.55
C ILE A 102 -0.32 15.02 -0.13
N LEU A 103 0.18 15.96 0.67
CA LEU A 103 0.57 15.70 2.05
C LEU A 103 -0.64 15.26 2.89
N LEU A 104 -1.79 15.92 2.72
CA LEU A 104 -3.04 15.51 3.35
C LEU A 104 -3.46 14.10 2.94
N GLY A 105 -3.32 13.75 1.65
CA GLY A 105 -3.62 12.40 1.17
C GLY A 105 -2.79 11.32 1.88
N PHE A 106 -1.48 11.57 2.05
CA PHE A 106 -0.60 10.66 2.79
C PHE A 106 -0.93 10.62 4.29
N LEU A 107 -1.27 11.76 4.90
CA LEU A 107 -1.67 11.83 6.30
C LEU A 107 -2.96 11.05 6.56
N PHE A 108 -4.00 11.26 5.74
CA PHE A 108 -5.26 10.51 5.84
C PHE A 108 -5.06 9.03 5.58
N SER A 109 -4.23 8.65 4.60
CA SER A 109 -3.86 7.26 4.37
C SER A 109 -3.18 6.65 5.58
N GLY A 110 -2.20 7.34 6.18
CA GLY A 110 -1.53 6.89 7.40
C GLY A 110 -2.51 6.68 8.55
N LEU A 111 -3.35 7.67 8.82
CA LEU A 111 -4.36 7.59 9.89
C LEU A 111 -5.33 6.44 9.66
N PHE A 112 -5.81 6.26 8.42
CA PHE A 112 -6.73 5.18 8.08
C PHE A 112 -6.12 3.81 8.38
N HIS A 113 -4.85 3.59 8.05
CA HIS A 113 -4.18 2.31 8.32
C HIS A 113 -3.89 2.09 9.81
N GLU A 114 -3.56 3.14 10.57
CA GLU A 114 -3.46 3.07 12.03
C GLU A 114 -4.78 2.60 12.65
N LEU A 115 -5.90 3.19 12.22
CA LEU A 115 -7.24 2.84 12.69
C LEU A 115 -7.68 1.45 12.24
N MET A 116 -7.28 1.02 11.04
CA MET A 116 -7.67 -0.26 10.47
C MET A 116 -6.89 -1.44 11.07
N CYS A 117 -5.60 -1.26 11.38
CA CYS A 117 -4.75 -2.36 11.81
C CYS A 117 -4.25 -2.21 13.25
N ASN A 118 -3.62 -1.08 13.58
CA ASN A 118 -2.94 -0.92 14.88
C ASN A 118 -3.96 -0.76 16.04
N LEU A 119 -5.08 -0.07 15.80
CA LEU A 119 -6.12 0.12 16.82
C LEU A 119 -6.82 -1.19 17.23
N PRO A 120 -7.37 -2.01 16.31
CA PRO A 120 -7.95 -3.31 16.68
C PRO A 120 -6.93 -4.22 17.36
N TYR A 121 -5.69 -4.21 16.87
CA TYR A 121 -4.62 -5.01 17.46
C TYR A 121 -4.33 -4.59 18.92
N TRP A 122 -4.26 -3.29 19.20
CA TRP A 122 -4.10 -2.80 20.57
C TRP A 122 -5.31 -3.13 21.45
N LEU A 123 -6.53 -3.02 20.93
CA LEU A 123 -7.75 -3.34 21.69
C LEU A 123 -7.79 -4.81 22.12
N ILE A 124 -7.34 -5.73 21.25
CA ILE A 124 -7.36 -7.18 21.50
C ILE A 124 -6.15 -7.63 22.32
N TYR A 125 -4.93 -7.24 21.92
CA TYR A 125 -3.68 -7.80 22.48
C TYR A 125 -2.95 -6.87 23.44
N ARG A 126 -3.41 -5.63 23.62
CA ARG A 126 -2.81 -4.60 24.50
C ARG A 126 -1.34 -4.27 24.21
N LYS A 127 -0.87 -4.59 23.00
CA LYS A 127 0.48 -4.27 22.49
C LYS A 127 0.38 -3.11 21.50
N SER A 128 1.14 -2.04 21.74
CA SER A 128 1.09 -0.83 20.91
C SER A 128 2.09 -0.87 19.76
N TYR A 129 1.62 -0.54 18.57
CA TYR A 129 2.42 -0.33 17.36
C TYR A 129 2.07 1.00 16.68
N PHE A 130 1.37 1.89 17.40
CA PHE A 130 0.89 3.15 16.85
C PHE A 130 2.04 4.01 16.31
N GLY A 131 1.76 4.71 15.22
CA GLY A 131 2.70 5.60 14.55
C GLY A 131 3.58 4.92 13.50
N THR A 132 3.67 3.59 13.49
CA THR A 132 4.48 2.86 12.49
C THR A 132 3.94 3.04 11.07
N MET A 133 2.63 2.89 10.87
CA MET A 133 2.01 3.05 9.56
C MET A 133 1.92 4.53 9.18
N MET A 134 1.64 5.42 10.14
CA MET A 134 1.73 6.85 9.91
C MET A 134 3.12 7.27 9.43
N ALA A 135 4.18 6.80 10.09
CA ALA A 135 5.56 7.08 9.70
C ALA A 135 5.85 6.62 8.27
N TYR A 136 5.40 5.42 7.88
CA TYR A 136 5.53 4.94 6.50
C TYR A 136 4.95 5.94 5.49
N PHE A 137 3.69 6.36 5.66
CA PHE A 137 3.05 7.25 4.69
C PHE A 137 3.62 8.68 4.71
N LEU A 138 4.07 9.19 5.87
CA LEU A 138 4.80 10.47 5.92
C LEU A 138 6.14 10.39 5.18
N ILE A 139 6.87 9.28 5.31
CA ILE A 139 8.08 9.01 4.50
C ILE A 139 7.73 8.99 3.02
N GLN A 140 6.62 8.37 2.61
CA GLN A 140 6.19 8.39 1.20
C GLN A 140 5.86 9.80 0.69
N GLY A 141 5.18 10.62 1.51
CA GLY A 141 4.90 12.01 1.17
C GLY A 141 6.16 12.84 0.98
N LEU A 142 7.13 12.69 1.89
CA LEU A 142 8.43 13.35 1.79
C LEU A 142 9.23 12.84 0.58
N ALA A 143 9.26 11.52 0.35
CA ALA A 143 9.96 10.93 -0.77
C ALA A 143 9.38 11.39 -2.11
N LEU A 144 8.06 11.54 -2.21
CA LEU A 144 7.42 12.09 -3.41
C LEU A 144 7.77 13.57 -3.63
N TRP A 145 7.91 14.35 -2.55
CA TRP A 145 8.38 15.73 -2.64
C TRP A 145 9.85 15.80 -3.11
N ILE A 146 10.72 14.95 -2.56
CA ILE A 146 12.12 14.81 -2.98
C ILE A 146 12.21 14.38 -4.46
N ASP A 147 11.42 13.39 -4.88
CA ASP A 147 11.35 12.93 -6.27
C ASP A 147 11.08 14.11 -7.21
N LYS A 148 10.05 14.91 -6.90
CA LYS A 148 9.65 16.04 -7.75
C LYS A 148 10.64 17.18 -7.76
N LYS A 149 11.27 17.47 -6.63
CA LYS A 149 12.14 18.64 -6.48
C LYS A 149 13.58 18.37 -6.93
N TYR A 150 14.10 17.18 -6.67
CA TYR A 150 15.53 16.88 -6.85
C TYR A 150 15.80 15.73 -7.82
N ILE A 151 15.01 14.66 -7.80
CA ILE A 151 15.31 13.46 -8.62
C ILE A 151 14.73 13.56 -10.03
N LYS A 152 13.70 14.38 -10.25
CA LYS A 152 13.04 14.55 -11.54
C LYS A 152 13.98 14.96 -12.67
N VAL A 153 15.03 15.72 -12.35
CA VAL A 153 16.03 16.19 -13.34
C VAL A 153 17.11 15.14 -13.62
N SER A 154 17.15 14.04 -12.86
CA SER A 154 18.08 12.93 -13.06
C SER A 154 17.64 11.99 -14.19
N SER A 155 18.48 11.00 -14.52
CA SER A 155 18.15 10.02 -15.55
C SER A 155 16.89 9.20 -15.19
N PRO A 156 16.10 8.75 -16.18
CA PRO A 156 14.91 7.93 -15.94
C PRO A 156 15.19 6.64 -15.17
N PHE A 157 16.39 6.08 -15.33
CA PHE A 157 16.83 4.89 -14.61
C PHE A 157 17.03 5.16 -13.12
N LEU A 158 17.74 6.24 -12.76
CA LEU A 158 17.95 6.63 -11.37
C LEU A 158 16.64 6.94 -10.66
N ARG A 159 15.72 7.62 -11.35
CA ARG A 159 14.39 7.92 -10.82
C ARG A 159 13.56 6.67 -10.55
N ARG A 160 13.70 5.64 -11.39
CA ARG A 160 13.07 4.33 -11.16
C ARG A 160 13.68 3.60 -9.97
N ILE A 161 15.00 3.60 -9.83
CA ILE A 161 15.67 3.04 -8.64
C ILE A 161 15.18 3.74 -7.39
N TYR A 162 15.19 5.08 -7.39
CA TYR A 162 14.71 5.90 -6.27
C TYR A 162 13.27 5.53 -5.88
N CYS A 163 12.37 5.37 -6.86
CA CYS A 163 11.00 4.94 -6.63
C CYS A 163 10.93 3.61 -5.85
N TRP A 164 11.66 2.59 -6.30
CA TRP A 164 11.63 1.28 -5.64
C TRP A 164 12.32 1.30 -4.29
N CYS A 165 13.44 2.00 -4.14
CA CYS A 165 14.08 2.18 -2.84
C CYS A 165 13.13 2.87 -1.84
N ALA A 166 12.47 3.94 -2.26
CA ALA A 166 11.55 4.70 -1.41
C ALA A 166 10.30 3.90 -1.00
N VAL A 167 9.84 2.96 -1.82
CA VAL A 167 8.70 2.07 -1.48
C VAL A 167 9.14 0.89 -0.62
N VAL A 168 10.23 0.22 -1.01
CA VAL A 168 10.65 -1.08 -0.45
C VAL A 168 11.35 -0.92 0.89
N ILE A 169 12.28 0.03 1.02
CA ILE A 169 13.10 0.21 2.23
C ILE A 169 12.24 0.49 3.47
N PRO A 170 11.28 1.44 3.45
CA PRO A 170 10.45 1.70 4.62
C PRO A 170 9.28 0.71 4.76
N SER A 171 9.09 -0.24 3.84
CA SER A 171 7.97 -1.18 3.88
C SER A 171 7.79 -1.96 5.21
N PRO A 172 8.83 -2.28 6.00
CA PRO A 172 8.66 -2.91 7.32
C PRO A 172 7.86 -2.07 8.33
N LEU A 173 7.84 -0.74 8.17
CA LEU A 173 7.00 0.13 9.00
C LEU A 173 5.51 -0.11 8.74
N PHE A 174 5.17 -0.47 7.49
CA PHE A 174 3.81 -0.77 7.08
C PHE A 174 3.45 -2.25 7.25
N ILE A 175 4.33 -3.15 6.81
CA ILE A 175 4.16 -4.61 6.90
C ILE A 175 4.64 -5.07 8.28
N ASN A 176 3.91 -4.63 9.30
CA ASN A 176 4.19 -4.88 10.70
C ASN A 176 3.32 -6.05 11.24
N VAL A 177 3.51 -6.41 12.52
CA VAL A 177 2.75 -7.50 13.16
C VAL A 177 1.22 -7.27 13.11
N PRO A 178 0.68 -6.07 13.41
CA PRO A 178 -0.74 -5.77 13.25
C PRO A 178 -1.29 -6.05 11.85
N LEU A 179 -0.62 -5.60 10.78
CA LEU A 179 -1.09 -5.87 9.41
C LEU A 179 -1.10 -7.38 9.11
N LEU A 180 -0.03 -8.07 9.47
CA LEU A 180 0.07 -9.52 9.24
C LEU A 180 -0.98 -10.30 10.03
N THR A 181 -1.34 -9.83 11.23
CA THR A 181 -2.40 -10.43 12.04
C THR A 181 -3.77 -10.15 11.45
N PHE A 182 -4.01 -8.93 10.99
CA PHE A 182 -5.22 -8.53 10.28
C PHE A 182 -5.46 -9.38 9.02
N LEU A 183 -4.40 -9.70 8.28
CA LEU A 183 -4.44 -10.59 7.12
C LEU A 183 -4.48 -12.08 7.48
N GLY A 184 -4.48 -12.44 8.77
CA GLY A 184 -4.49 -13.83 9.24
C GLY A 184 -3.20 -14.61 8.93
N LEU A 185 -2.09 -13.90 8.65
CA LEU A 185 -0.77 -14.48 8.31
C LEU A 185 0.08 -14.78 9.53
N LYS A 186 -0.15 -14.08 10.65
CA LYS A 186 0.56 -14.29 11.90
C LYS A 186 -0.43 -14.39 13.04
N HIS A 187 -0.23 -15.39 13.90
CA HIS A 187 -0.94 -15.52 15.16
C HIS A 187 -0.06 -14.90 16.27
N VAL A 188 -0.70 -14.20 17.20
CA VAL A 188 -0.07 -13.47 18.32
C VAL A 188 -0.06 -14.33 19.56
#